data_AF-A0A7L3I6S2-F1
#
_entry.id   AF-A0A7L3I6S2-F1
#
_cell.length_a   1.000
_cell.length_b   1.000
_cell.length_c   1.000
_cell.angle_alpha   90.00
_cell.angle_beta   90.00
_cell.angle_gamma   90.00
#
_symmetry.space_group_name_H-M   'P 1'
#
loop_
_entity.id
_entity.type
_entity.pdbx_description
1 polymer ?
#
loop_
_entity_poly.entity_id
_entity_poly.type
_entity_poly.pdbx_seq_one_letter_code
_entity_poly.pdbx_strand_id
1 'polypeptide(L)'
;PTMTFKQASMMAPEATASTLPMGTMENSTEAAGPGESKEDMFTKLRDKFMNELNKIPLPPWALIAIAVVAGLLILTCCFCICKKCCCKKKKNKKEKGKGMKNAMNMKDMKSGNQDDDDAETGLTEGEGEEEEKEPENLGKLQFSLDYDFQANQLTVGILQAAELPALDMGGTSDPYVKVFLLPDKKKKYETKVQKKTLNPAFNETFTFKVPYQELGGKTLVMAIYDFDRFSKHDIIGEVKVPMNTVDLGQPIEEWRDLQSGEKEEPEKLGDICISLRYVPTAGKLTVCILEAKNLKKMDVGGLSDPYVKIHLLQNGKRLKKKKTTVKKKTLNPYFNESFSFEIPFEQIQKVQVVITVLDYDKLGKNEAIGKIFTGLNSTGTELRHWSDMLANPRRPIAQWHSLKPEEEVDAALGKNK
;
A
#
# COMPACT_ATOMS: atom_id res chain seq x y z
N PRO A 1 -4.60 82.40 45.26
CA PRO A 1 -5.19 82.21 43.92
C PRO A 1 -6.24 81.09 43.94
N THR A 2 -7.49 81.55 43.96
CA THR A 2 -8.67 81.03 43.23
C THR A 2 -8.37 80.18 41.97
N MET A 3 -9.20 79.23 41.50
CA MET A 3 -10.59 78.88 41.88
C MET A 3 -11.07 77.51 41.32
N THR A 4 -11.91 76.76 42.08
CA THR A 4 -13.16 75.99 41.69
C THR A 4 -13.16 74.86 40.62
N PHE A 5 -14.05 73.83 40.60
CA PHE A 5 -15.06 73.29 41.55
C PHE A 5 -15.62 71.89 41.16
N LYS A 6 -16.09 71.11 42.18
CA LYS A 6 -17.33 70.25 42.32
C LYS A 6 -17.70 69.14 41.27
N GLN A 7 -18.31 67.98 41.58
CA GLN A 7 -19.36 67.51 42.56
C GLN A 7 -20.81 67.82 42.09
N ALA A 8 -21.84 66.94 42.08
CA ALA A 8 -22.09 65.58 42.65
C ALA A 8 -22.64 64.62 41.53
N SER A 9 -23.05 63.33 41.64
CA SER A 9 -23.57 62.35 42.65
C SER A 9 -25.10 62.05 42.62
N MET A 10 -25.43 60.75 42.43
CA MET A 10 -26.64 59.99 42.88
C MET A 10 -28.03 60.04 42.18
N MET A 11 -28.68 58.86 42.28
CA MET A 11 -30.12 58.51 42.30
C MET A 11 -30.94 58.33 41.00
N ALA A 12 -31.88 57.38 41.09
CA ALA A 12 -32.97 57.04 40.15
C ALA A 12 -34.34 57.34 40.84
N PRO A 13 -35.51 57.15 40.17
CA PRO A 13 -36.17 55.84 40.30
C PRO A 13 -37.11 55.40 39.13
N GLU A 14 -37.65 54.19 39.28
CA GLU A 14 -38.97 53.71 38.80
C GLU A 14 -39.27 53.52 37.30
N ALA A 15 -40.45 52.97 37.01
CA ALA A 15 -40.75 52.11 35.85
C ALA A 15 -42.16 52.32 35.28
N THR A 16 -42.42 51.77 34.08
CA THR A 16 -43.77 51.48 33.55
C THR A 16 -43.69 50.46 32.42
N ALA A 17 -44.84 49.90 31.99
CA ALA A 17 -44.90 48.76 31.07
C ALA A 17 -45.83 48.96 29.86
N SER A 18 -45.61 48.16 28.81
CA SER A 18 -46.53 47.67 27.76
C SER A 18 -47.69 48.55 27.25
N THR A 19 -47.74 48.78 25.93
CA THR A 19 -48.99 48.62 25.14
C THR A 19 -48.73 48.45 23.64
N LEU A 20 -49.69 47.83 22.93
CA LEU A 20 -49.83 47.78 21.47
C LEU A 20 -51.03 48.65 21.04
N PRO A 21 -51.05 49.13 19.79
CA PRO A 21 -52.02 48.60 18.79
C PRO A 21 -51.31 48.24 17.47
N MET A 22 -51.78 47.35 16.57
CA MET A 22 -53.09 46.79 16.21
C MET A 22 -53.95 47.59 15.21
N GLY A 23 -53.95 47.09 13.96
CA GLY A 23 -54.94 47.25 12.89
C GLY A 23 -54.62 46.19 11.81
N THR A 24 -55.51 45.33 11.27
CA THR A 24 -56.81 45.49 10.57
C THR A 24 -56.67 46.14 9.18
N MET A 25 -57.13 45.58 8.06
CA MET A 25 -57.76 44.27 7.71
C MET A 25 -56.95 43.60 6.54
N GLU A 26 -57.37 42.65 5.67
CA GLU A 26 -58.58 41.85 5.32
C GLU A 26 -58.03 40.47 4.76
N ASN A 27 -58.68 39.28 4.83
CA ASN A 27 -59.87 38.74 4.14
C ASN A 27 -59.74 38.65 2.58
N SER A 28 -59.99 37.53 1.85
CA SER A 28 -60.18 36.10 2.18
C SER A 28 -60.33 35.17 0.93
N THR A 29 -60.02 33.87 1.09
CA THR A 29 -60.60 32.68 0.36
C THR A 29 -60.13 32.33 -1.07
N GLU A 30 -60.35 31.05 -1.45
CA GLU A 30 -60.31 30.40 -2.79
C GLU A 30 -58.93 30.12 -3.43
N ALA A 31 -58.70 29.06 -4.22
CA ALA A 31 -59.39 27.76 -4.41
C ALA A 31 -58.38 26.70 -4.96
N ALA A 32 -58.82 25.50 -5.37
CA ALA A 32 -57.95 24.30 -5.51
C ALA A 32 -57.56 23.87 -6.94
N GLY A 33 -56.35 23.29 -7.09
CA GLY A 33 -55.90 22.45 -8.20
C GLY A 33 -54.99 23.14 -9.25
N PRO A 34 -54.34 22.38 -10.17
CA PRO A 34 -54.27 20.92 -10.31
C PRO A 34 -52.89 20.33 -9.92
N GLY A 35 -52.64 19.05 -10.24
CA GLY A 35 -51.44 18.31 -9.79
C GLY A 35 -50.14 18.62 -10.54
N GLU A 36 -49.00 18.47 -9.83
CA GLU A 36 -47.65 18.75 -10.34
C GLU A 36 -47.18 17.74 -11.40
N SER A 37 -46.56 18.24 -12.47
CA SER A 37 -45.79 17.40 -13.39
C SER A 37 -44.43 17.00 -12.78
N LYS A 38 -43.75 16.00 -13.38
CA LYS A 38 -42.36 15.68 -13.00
C LYS A 38 -41.38 16.82 -13.27
N GLU A 39 -41.71 17.71 -14.21
CA GLU A 39 -40.90 18.88 -14.56
C GLU A 39 -41.08 20.00 -13.53
N ASP A 40 -42.30 20.21 -13.01
CA ASP A 40 -42.56 21.11 -11.88
C ASP A 40 -41.78 20.69 -10.64
N MET A 41 -41.81 19.39 -10.30
CA MET A 41 -41.07 18.86 -9.15
C MET A 41 -39.55 19.00 -9.34
N PHE A 42 -39.02 18.74 -10.54
CA PHE A 42 -37.60 18.94 -10.83
C PHE A 42 -37.19 20.42 -10.75
N THR A 43 -38.02 21.32 -11.27
CA THR A 43 -37.77 22.77 -11.23
C THR A 43 -37.83 23.30 -9.79
N LYS A 44 -38.82 22.87 -9.00
CA LYS A 44 -38.92 23.17 -7.56
C LYS A 44 -37.74 22.61 -6.77
N LEU A 45 -37.22 21.42 -7.09
CA LEU A 45 -35.95 20.95 -6.49
C LEU A 45 -34.77 21.82 -6.90
N ARG A 46 -34.64 22.16 -8.19
CA ARG A 46 -33.53 22.98 -8.72
C ARG A 46 -33.48 24.34 -8.05
N ASP A 47 -34.60 25.04 -8.00
CA ASP A 47 -34.64 26.42 -7.49
C ASP A 47 -34.51 26.45 -5.96
N LYS A 48 -35.02 25.43 -5.25
CA LYS A 48 -34.76 25.23 -3.81
C LYS A 48 -33.28 24.94 -3.52
N PHE A 49 -32.60 24.19 -4.39
CA PHE A 49 -31.17 23.92 -4.30
C PHE A 49 -30.33 25.17 -4.60
N MET A 50 -30.69 25.96 -5.63
CA MET A 50 -30.06 27.25 -5.93
C MET A 50 -30.23 28.28 -4.80
N ASN A 51 -31.39 28.29 -4.13
CA ASN A 51 -31.65 29.20 -3.02
C ASN A 51 -30.89 28.80 -1.72
N GLU A 52 -30.55 27.53 -1.52
CA GLU A 52 -29.60 27.12 -0.47
C GLU A 52 -28.14 27.43 -0.85
N LEU A 53 -27.74 27.22 -2.12
CA LEU A 53 -26.40 27.56 -2.62
C LEU A 53 -26.07 29.05 -2.41
N ASN A 54 -27.04 29.95 -2.62
CA ASN A 54 -26.89 31.39 -2.42
C ASN A 54 -26.68 31.82 -0.94
N LYS A 55 -26.86 30.92 0.04
CA LYS A 55 -26.54 31.18 1.46
C LYS A 55 -25.08 30.88 1.81
N ILE A 56 -24.35 30.19 0.92
CA ILE A 56 -22.96 29.79 1.14
C ILE A 56 -22.06 30.91 0.60
N PRO A 57 -21.14 31.50 1.39
CA PRO A 57 -20.30 32.62 0.97
C PRO A 57 -19.11 32.17 0.10
N LEU A 58 -19.42 31.50 -1.01
CA LEU A 58 -18.45 31.01 -1.99
C LEU A 58 -18.86 31.47 -3.40
N PRO A 59 -17.91 31.89 -4.26
CA PRO A 59 -18.24 32.36 -5.60
C PRO A 59 -18.78 31.20 -6.47
N PRO A 60 -19.68 31.46 -7.44
CA PRO A 60 -20.36 30.40 -8.20
C PRO A 60 -19.43 29.38 -8.88
N TRP A 61 -18.26 29.81 -9.35
CA TRP A 61 -17.26 28.91 -9.95
C TRP A 61 -16.71 27.88 -8.96
N ALA A 62 -16.58 28.23 -7.67
CA ALA A 62 -16.12 27.32 -6.63
C ALA A 62 -17.19 26.27 -6.28
N LEU A 63 -18.47 26.66 -6.30
CA LEU A 63 -19.60 25.75 -6.12
C LEU A 63 -19.71 24.75 -7.29
N ILE A 64 -19.48 25.21 -8.53
CA ILE A 64 -19.37 24.34 -9.71
C ILE A 64 -18.16 23.39 -9.59
N ALA A 65 -16.99 23.88 -9.16
CA ALA A 65 -15.82 23.04 -8.95
C ALA A 65 -16.05 21.96 -7.88
N ILE A 66 -16.70 22.30 -6.76
CA ILE A 66 -17.10 21.34 -5.72
C ILE A 66 -18.09 20.31 -6.27
N ALA A 67 -19.06 20.72 -7.09
CA ALA A 67 -20.01 19.80 -7.73
C ALA A 67 -19.33 18.83 -8.71
N VAL A 68 -18.35 19.30 -9.50
CA VAL A 68 -17.54 18.44 -10.39
C VAL A 68 -16.68 17.46 -9.58
N VAL A 69 -16.02 17.91 -8.52
CA VAL A 69 -15.23 17.03 -7.63
C VAL A 69 -16.12 16.00 -6.94
N ALA A 70 -17.31 16.40 -6.46
CA ALA A 70 -18.29 15.48 -5.89
C ALA A 70 -18.79 14.45 -6.92
N GLY A 71 -19.06 14.88 -8.17
CA GLY A 71 -19.43 13.99 -9.27
C GLY A 71 -18.34 12.97 -9.61
N LEU A 72 -17.07 13.38 -9.63
CA LEU A 72 -15.92 12.50 -9.84
C LEU A 72 -15.69 11.54 -8.64
N LEU A 73 -15.92 11.99 -7.41
CA LEU A 73 -15.89 11.14 -6.22
C LEU A 73 -17.04 10.11 -6.22
N ILE A 74 -18.22 10.47 -6.68
CA ILE A 74 -19.34 9.54 -6.86
C ILE A 74 -19.03 8.54 -7.98
N LEU A 75 -18.54 8.98 -9.13
CA LEU A 75 -18.14 8.09 -10.24
C LEU A 75 -17.05 7.10 -9.84
N THR A 76 -16.00 7.55 -9.15
CA THR A 76 -14.93 6.67 -8.66
C THR A 76 -15.40 5.75 -7.54
N CYS A 77 -16.28 6.21 -6.64
CA CYS A 77 -16.89 5.36 -5.62
C CYS A 77 -17.77 4.26 -6.26
N CYS A 78 -18.62 4.61 -7.23
CA CYS A 78 -19.42 3.67 -8.01
C CYS A 78 -18.54 2.67 -8.77
N PHE A 79 -17.46 3.12 -9.42
CA PHE A 79 -16.49 2.25 -10.09
C PHE A 79 -15.82 1.28 -9.10
N CYS A 80 -15.41 1.76 -7.92
CA CYS A 80 -14.85 0.93 -6.85
C CYS A 80 -15.86 -0.07 -6.28
N ILE A 81 -17.14 0.29 -6.13
CA ILE A 81 -18.21 -0.62 -5.72
C ILE A 81 -18.44 -1.69 -6.79
N CYS A 82 -18.52 -1.31 -8.06
CA CYS A 82 -18.60 -2.25 -9.18
C CYS A 82 -17.39 -3.21 -9.23
N LYS A 83 -16.15 -2.71 -9.09
CA LYS A 83 -14.94 -3.54 -8.99
C LYS A 83 -15.03 -4.50 -7.79
N LYS A 84 -15.45 -4.04 -6.61
CA LYS A 84 -15.60 -4.87 -5.40
C LYS A 84 -16.67 -5.96 -5.53
N CYS A 85 -17.77 -5.68 -6.23
CA CYS A 85 -18.82 -6.66 -6.55
C CYS A 85 -18.37 -7.69 -7.61
N CYS A 86 -17.70 -7.24 -8.68
CA CYS A 86 -17.19 -8.12 -9.74
C CYS A 86 -16.05 -9.02 -9.26
N CYS A 87 -15.11 -8.50 -8.44
CA CYS A 87 -14.04 -9.30 -7.86
C CYS A 87 -14.55 -10.39 -6.90
N LYS A 88 -15.65 -10.14 -6.17
CA LYS A 88 -16.33 -11.20 -5.38
C LYS A 88 -16.87 -12.33 -6.26
N LYS A 89 -17.43 -12.03 -7.45
CA LYS A 89 -17.85 -13.07 -8.41
C LYS A 89 -16.67 -13.90 -8.97
N LYS A 90 -15.47 -13.34 -9.14
CA LYS A 90 -14.28 -14.12 -9.56
C LYS A 90 -13.76 -15.06 -8.46
N LYS A 91 -13.75 -14.68 -7.17
CA LYS A 91 -13.33 -15.59 -6.08
C LYS A 91 -14.23 -16.83 -5.97
N ASN A 92 -15.55 -16.64 -5.83
CA ASN A 92 -16.50 -17.76 -5.70
C ASN A 92 -16.53 -18.72 -6.91
N LYS A 93 -15.98 -18.35 -8.08
CA LYS A 93 -15.90 -19.22 -9.26
C LYS A 93 -14.61 -20.04 -9.34
N LYS A 94 -13.52 -19.66 -8.64
CA LYS A 94 -12.26 -20.44 -8.64
C LYS A 94 -12.29 -21.60 -7.63
N GLU A 95 -13.01 -21.46 -6.52
CA GLU A 95 -13.15 -22.52 -5.50
C GLU A 95 -14.12 -23.64 -5.91
N LYS A 96 -15.23 -23.33 -6.59
CA LYS A 96 -16.21 -24.34 -7.05
C LYS A 96 -15.80 -25.13 -8.31
N GLY A 97 -14.57 -24.96 -8.81
CA GLY A 97 -14.09 -25.61 -10.04
C GLY A 97 -13.40 -26.96 -9.85
N LYS A 98 -12.77 -27.22 -8.68
CA LYS A 98 -11.90 -28.40 -8.44
C LYS A 98 -12.60 -29.61 -7.77
N GLY A 99 -13.92 -29.75 -7.88
CA GLY A 99 -14.67 -30.73 -7.07
C GLY A 99 -15.97 -31.30 -7.65
N MET A 100 -16.00 -31.69 -8.94
CA MET A 100 -17.06 -32.57 -9.50
C MET A 100 -16.69 -33.20 -10.86
N LYS A 101 -15.61 -33.99 -10.94
CA LYS A 101 -15.33 -34.88 -12.10
C LYS A 101 -14.53 -36.13 -11.70
N ASN A 102 -15.23 -37.15 -11.19
CA ASN A 102 -14.89 -38.57 -11.35
C ASN A 102 -15.96 -39.46 -10.70
N ALA A 103 -17.09 -39.63 -11.38
CA ALA A 103 -18.11 -40.64 -11.06
C ALA A 103 -19.12 -40.80 -12.21
N MET A 104 -18.90 -41.76 -13.12
CA MET A 104 -19.94 -42.63 -13.69
C MET A 104 -19.33 -43.71 -14.59
N ASN A 105 -18.99 -44.81 -13.92
CA ASN A 105 -18.81 -46.20 -14.35
C ASN A 105 -19.19 -46.56 -15.82
N MET A 106 -18.29 -47.28 -16.50
CA MET A 106 -18.55 -48.00 -17.75
C MET A 106 -18.61 -49.51 -17.44
N LYS A 107 -19.63 -50.21 -17.96
CA LYS A 107 -19.98 -51.56 -17.53
C LYS A 107 -19.82 -52.58 -18.65
N ASP A 108 -19.08 -53.66 -18.38
CA ASP A 108 -19.49 -55.08 -18.49
C ASP A 108 -18.31 -56.03 -18.78
N MET A 109 -18.30 -57.22 -18.13
CA MET A 109 -17.71 -58.53 -18.51
C MET A 109 -16.23 -58.62 -19.02
N LYS A 110 -15.38 -59.61 -18.66
CA LYS A 110 -15.56 -60.90 -17.95
C LYS A 110 -14.18 -61.62 -17.79
N SER A 111 -14.06 -62.54 -16.80
CA SER A 111 -12.90 -63.43 -16.52
C SER A 111 -11.60 -62.72 -16.06
N GLY A 112 -10.74 -63.29 -15.20
CA GLY A 112 -10.80 -64.50 -14.36
C GLY A 112 -9.56 -64.49 -13.43
N ASN A 113 -9.63 -64.90 -12.15
CA ASN A 113 -9.52 -66.29 -11.65
C ASN A 113 -8.17 -66.52 -10.91
N GLN A 114 -8.22 -66.68 -9.59
CA GLN A 114 -7.16 -67.18 -8.68
C GLN A 114 -5.90 -66.29 -8.46
N ASP A 115 -5.15 -66.36 -7.36
CA ASP A 115 -5.40 -66.79 -5.95
C ASP A 115 -4.30 -66.18 -5.03
N ASP A 116 -4.62 -65.95 -3.75
CA ASP A 116 -3.80 -66.02 -2.51
C ASP A 116 -2.47 -65.23 -2.26
N ASP A 117 -2.17 -65.17 -0.95
CA ASP A 117 -0.92 -64.95 -0.19
C ASP A 117 -0.16 -63.59 -0.10
N ASP A 118 -0.34 -62.99 1.09
CA ASP A 118 0.66 -62.58 2.10
C ASP A 118 1.79 -61.53 1.88
N ALA A 119 1.70 -60.49 2.74
CA ALA A 119 2.73 -60.05 3.70
C ALA A 119 3.86 -59.04 3.35
N GLU A 120 4.32 -58.43 4.46
CA GLU A 120 5.56 -57.70 4.74
C GLU A 120 5.72 -56.22 4.32
N THR A 121 6.52 -55.50 5.12
CA THR A 121 6.61 -54.03 5.18
C THR A 121 7.88 -53.50 4.51
N GLY A 122 7.73 -52.66 3.47
CA GLY A 122 8.83 -51.89 2.87
C GLY A 122 8.83 -50.44 3.34
N LEU A 123 9.92 -49.99 3.97
CA LEU A 123 10.21 -48.56 4.17
C LEU A 123 10.94 -48.02 2.93
N THR A 124 10.33 -47.09 2.20
CA THR A 124 11.00 -46.26 1.19
C THR A 124 10.62 -44.81 1.40
N GLU A 125 11.63 -43.95 1.55
CA GLU A 125 11.44 -42.51 1.72
C GLU A 125 10.96 -41.93 0.39
N GLY A 126 9.68 -41.55 0.33
CA GLY A 126 9.11 -40.88 -0.84
C GLY A 126 9.67 -39.47 -0.96
N GLU A 127 10.59 -39.27 -1.91
CA GLU A 127 11.05 -37.94 -2.32
C GLU A 127 9.83 -37.10 -2.71
N GLY A 128 9.79 -35.84 -2.26
CA GLY A 128 8.66 -34.96 -2.51
C GLY A 128 8.62 -34.56 -3.98
N GLU A 129 7.77 -35.21 -4.77
CA GLU A 129 7.48 -34.82 -6.15
C GLU A 129 7.14 -33.31 -6.18
N GLU A 130 8.04 -32.52 -6.77
CA GLU A 130 7.77 -31.09 -6.98
C GLU A 130 6.63 -30.99 -8.00
N GLU A 131 5.48 -30.41 -7.62
CA GLU A 131 4.41 -30.10 -8.57
C GLU A 131 4.96 -29.17 -9.65
N GLU A 132 5.35 -29.74 -10.80
CA GLU A 132 5.67 -29.00 -12.03
C GLU A 132 4.44 -28.19 -12.43
N LYS A 133 4.43 -26.92 -12.02
CA LYS A 133 3.47 -25.95 -12.52
C LYS A 133 3.73 -25.81 -14.01
N GLU A 134 2.73 -26.14 -14.82
CA GLU A 134 2.74 -25.83 -16.25
C GLU A 134 3.25 -24.39 -16.44
N PRO A 135 4.22 -24.15 -17.34
CA PRO A 135 4.82 -22.84 -17.50
C PRO A 135 3.74 -21.84 -17.93
N GLU A 136 3.34 -20.96 -17.01
CA GLU A 136 2.46 -19.83 -17.32
C GLU A 136 3.16 -19.03 -18.45
N ASN A 137 2.56 -18.98 -19.65
CA ASN A 137 3.17 -18.26 -20.77
C ASN A 137 3.13 -16.76 -20.48
N LEU A 138 4.27 -16.20 -20.09
CA LEU A 138 4.46 -14.78 -19.80
C LEU A 138 4.82 -13.97 -21.06
N GLY A 139 4.88 -14.62 -22.22
CA GLY A 139 5.28 -14.06 -23.50
C GLY A 139 6.77 -14.16 -23.78
N LYS A 140 7.21 -13.43 -24.81
CA LYS A 140 8.60 -13.43 -25.32
C LYS A 140 9.12 -12.00 -25.50
N LEU A 141 10.41 -11.79 -25.33
CA LEU A 141 11.10 -10.52 -25.58
C LEU A 141 12.15 -10.68 -26.69
N GLN A 142 12.12 -9.79 -27.67
CA GLN A 142 13.16 -9.62 -28.70
C GLN A 142 14.08 -8.46 -28.31
N PHE A 143 15.38 -8.73 -28.30
CA PHE A 143 16.41 -7.74 -28.02
C PHE A 143 17.64 -7.97 -28.87
N SER A 144 18.49 -6.96 -28.96
CA SER A 144 19.81 -7.04 -29.56
C SER A 144 20.91 -6.65 -28.59
N LEU A 145 22.09 -7.27 -28.74
CA LEU A 145 23.30 -7.02 -27.97
C LEU A 145 24.47 -6.78 -28.91
N ASP A 146 25.19 -5.68 -28.71
CA ASP A 146 26.39 -5.32 -29.45
C ASP A 146 27.43 -4.75 -28.49
N TYR A 147 28.71 -5.03 -28.70
CA TYR A 147 29.79 -4.55 -27.83
C TYR A 147 30.89 -3.83 -28.61
N ASP A 148 30.97 -2.53 -28.38
CA ASP A 148 31.99 -1.67 -28.97
C ASP A 148 33.31 -1.79 -28.17
N PHE A 149 34.22 -2.60 -28.71
CA PHE A 149 35.56 -2.81 -28.16
C PHE A 149 36.46 -1.55 -28.18
N GLN A 150 36.15 -0.54 -29.00
CA GLN A 150 36.92 0.70 -29.05
C GLN A 150 36.46 1.67 -27.95
N ALA A 151 35.15 1.90 -27.81
CA ALA A 151 34.60 2.80 -26.79
C ALA A 151 34.34 2.13 -25.43
N ASN A 152 34.51 0.80 -25.32
CA ASN A 152 34.28 -0.01 -24.12
C ASN A 152 32.87 0.13 -23.54
N GLN A 153 31.88 -0.18 -24.39
CA GLN A 153 30.47 -0.04 -24.07
C GLN A 153 29.63 -1.17 -24.68
N LEU A 154 28.71 -1.72 -23.87
CA LEU A 154 27.67 -2.64 -24.32
C LEU A 154 26.45 -1.83 -24.76
N THR A 155 26.01 -2.00 -26.00
CA THR A 155 24.73 -1.50 -26.51
C THR A 155 23.68 -2.60 -26.40
N VAL A 156 22.56 -2.28 -25.77
CA VAL A 156 21.40 -3.16 -25.59
C VAL A 156 20.21 -2.53 -26.31
N GLY A 157 19.72 -3.16 -27.38
CA GLY A 157 18.50 -2.76 -28.07
C GLY A 157 17.30 -3.53 -27.55
N ILE A 158 16.28 -2.84 -27.07
CA ILE A 158 14.97 -3.43 -26.75
C ILE A 158 14.06 -3.18 -27.95
N LEU A 159 13.79 -4.24 -28.72
CA LEU A 159 13.09 -4.16 -30.00
C LEU A 159 11.59 -4.24 -29.79
N GLN A 160 11.08 -5.41 -29.40
CA GLN A 160 9.67 -5.65 -29.17
C GLN A 160 9.45 -6.84 -28.22
N ALA A 161 8.26 -6.94 -27.65
CA ALA A 161 7.80 -8.14 -26.95
C ALA A 161 6.51 -8.67 -27.58
N ALA A 162 6.20 -9.95 -27.36
CA ALA A 162 5.04 -10.64 -27.91
C ALA A 162 4.37 -11.53 -26.85
N GLU A 163 3.08 -11.82 -27.04
CA GLU A 163 2.28 -12.74 -26.21
C GLU A 163 2.23 -12.38 -24.71
N LEU A 164 2.38 -11.10 -24.35
CA LEU A 164 2.35 -10.69 -22.93
C LEU A 164 0.97 -10.96 -22.29
N PRO A 165 0.91 -11.40 -21.02
CA PRO A 165 -0.35 -11.59 -20.30
C PRO A 165 -1.04 -10.26 -20.00
N ALA A 166 -2.36 -10.21 -20.21
CA ALA A 166 -3.18 -9.06 -19.85
C ALA A 166 -3.45 -9.02 -18.33
N LEU A 167 -2.79 -8.11 -17.62
CA LEU A 167 -3.03 -7.90 -16.18
C LEU A 167 -4.13 -6.86 -15.92
N ASP A 168 -4.34 -5.94 -16.86
CA ASP A 168 -5.27 -4.83 -16.71
C ASP A 168 -6.74 -5.27 -16.80
N MET A 169 -7.64 -4.53 -16.15
CA MET A 169 -9.09 -4.81 -16.20
C MET A 169 -9.70 -4.68 -17.61
N GLY A 170 -8.98 -4.04 -18.54
CA GLY A 170 -9.37 -3.90 -19.94
C GLY A 170 -9.09 -5.12 -20.83
N GLY A 171 -8.35 -6.13 -20.34
CA GLY A 171 -7.87 -7.23 -21.20
C GLY A 171 -6.65 -6.84 -22.05
N THR A 172 -5.89 -5.86 -21.58
CA THR A 172 -4.62 -5.37 -22.14
C THR A 172 -3.59 -5.25 -21.02
N SER A 173 -2.45 -4.61 -21.30
CA SER A 173 -1.52 -4.03 -20.33
C SER A 173 -0.91 -2.75 -20.93
N ASP A 174 -0.28 -1.92 -20.11
CA ASP A 174 0.55 -0.77 -20.49
C ASP A 174 2.06 -1.13 -20.27
N PRO A 175 2.65 -2.10 -21.01
CA PRO A 175 3.99 -2.63 -20.73
C PRO A 175 5.15 -1.65 -20.98
N TYR A 176 6.20 -1.81 -20.18
CA TYR A 176 7.51 -1.19 -20.36
C TYR A 176 8.64 -2.05 -19.79
N VAL A 177 9.88 -1.90 -20.28
CA VAL A 177 11.03 -2.74 -19.92
C VAL A 177 12.03 -1.95 -19.08
N LYS A 178 12.49 -2.54 -17.97
CA LYS A 178 13.63 -2.06 -17.19
C LYS A 178 14.87 -2.88 -17.53
N VAL A 179 15.97 -2.20 -17.84
CA VAL A 179 17.24 -2.81 -18.26
C VAL A 179 18.34 -2.45 -17.27
N PHE A 180 19.03 -3.44 -16.70
CA PHE A 180 20.14 -3.23 -15.76
C PHE A 180 21.13 -4.39 -15.77
N LEU A 181 22.38 -4.13 -15.34
CA LEU A 181 23.44 -5.14 -15.23
C LEU A 181 23.65 -5.52 -13.76
N LEU A 182 23.42 -6.78 -13.39
CA LEU A 182 23.85 -7.32 -12.11
C LEU A 182 25.38 -7.47 -12.09
N PRO A 183 26.06 -7.22 -10.94
CA PRO A 183 25.48 -6.87 -9.64
C PRO A 183 25.13 -5.37 -9.45
N ASP A 184 25.45 -4.48 -10.39
CA ASP A 184 25.24 -3.02 -10.24
C ASP A 184 23.78 -2.59 -10.52
N LYS A 185 22.88 -2.89 -9.57
CA LYS A 185 21.47 -2.44 -9.58
C LYS A 185 21.26 -0.91 -9.58
N LYS A 186 22.31 -0.07 -9.61
CA LYS A 186 22.22 1.40 -9.63
C LYS A 186 21.95 1.96 -11.03
N LYS A 187 22.57 1.40 -12.07
CA LYS A 187 22.36 1.82 -13.46
C LYS A 187 21.16 1.06 -14.05
N LYS A 188 19.97 1.61 -13.82
CA LYS A 188 18.73 1.17 -14.47
C LYS A 188 18.38 2.12 -15.62
N TYR A 189 18.04 1.57 -16.78
CA TYR A 189 17.35 2.26 -17.87
C TYR A 189 15.91 1.74 -17.94
N GLU A 190 14.97 2.57 -18.39
CA GLU A 190 13.56 2.20 -18.56
C GLU A 190 13.08 2.66 -19.94
N THR A 191 12.36 1.80 -20.67
CA THR A 191 11.73 2.18 -21.95
C THR A 191 10.53 3.09 -21.72
N LYS A 192 10.05 3.70 -22.79
CA LYS A 192 8.72 4.31 -22.84
C LYS A 192 7.64 3.26 -22.56
N VAL A 193 6.57 3.70 -21.91
CA VAL A 193 5.37 2.92 -21.65
C VAL A 193 4.54 2.82 -22.93
N GLN A 194 4.41 1.61 -23.47
CA GLN A 194 3.52 1.34 -24.60
C GLN A 194 2.14 0.96 -24.08
N LYS A 195 1.09 1.66 -24.54
CA LYS A 195 -0.22 1.58 -23.89
C LYS A 195 -1.16 0.61 -24.58
N LYS A 196 -1.92 -0.14 -23.76
CA LYS A 196 -2.98 -1.06 -24.14
C LYS A 196 -2.58 -2.06 -25.22
N THR A 197 -1.40 -2.65 -25.07
CA THR A 197 -0.86 -3.65 -26.00
C THR A 197 -0.27 -4.85 -25.26
N LEU A 198 -0.44 -6.03 -25.86
CA LEU A 198 0.20 -7.28 -25.43
C LEU A 198 1.39 -7.65 -26.33
N ASN A 199 1.61 -6.86 -27.39
CA ASN A 199 2.74 -6.99 -28.31
C ASN A 199 3.37 -5.58 -28.52
N PRO A 200 4.10 -5.04 -27.52
CA PRO A 200 4.70 -3.72 -27.62
C PRO A 200 5.95 -3.72 -28.51
N ALA A 201 6.03 -2.77 -29.44
CA ALA A 201 7.28 -2.40 -30.10
C ALA A 201 7.89 -1.20 -29.37
N PHE A 202 9.14 -1.33 -28.89
CA PHE A 202 9.87 -0.27 -28.19
C PHE A 202 10.86 0.41 -29.14
N ASN A 203 11.73 -0.38 -29.77
CA ASN A 203 12.82 0.08 -30.63
C ASN A 203 13.71 1.15 -29.95
N GLU A 204 14.11 0.90 -28.71
CA GLU A 204 14.96 1.80 -27.90
C GLU A 204 16.29 1.14 -27.56
N THR A 205 17.39 1.90 -27.67
CA THR A 205 18.75 1.43 -27.39
C THR A 205 19.34 2.10 -26.15
N PHE A 206 20.05 1.31 -25.35
CA PHE A 206 20.70 1.74 -24.10
C PHE A 206 22.18 1.35 -24.09
N THR A 207 23.05 2.26 -23.63
CA THR A 207 24.51 2.07 -23.72
C THR A 207 25.15 2.01 -22.34
N PHE A 208 25.62 0.84 -21.93
CA PHE A 208 26.31 0.59 -20.68
C PHE A 208 27.83 0.69 -20.85
N LYS A 209 28.43 1.79 -20.38
CA LYS A 209 29.90 1.94 -20.30
C LYS A 209 30.45 0.98 -19.24
N VAL A 210 31.09 -0.10 -19.71
CA VAL A 210 31.57 -1.25 -18.94
C VAL A 210 32.75 -1.88 -19.69
N PRO A 211 33.94 -2.03 -19.09
CA PRO A 211 35.06 -2.72 -19.74
C PRO A 211 34.79 -4.22 -19.95
N TYR A 212 35.21 -4.76 -21.08
CA TYR A 212 35.04 -6.17 -21.47
C TYR A 212 35.55 -7.16 -20.40
N GLN A 213 36.67 -6.83 -19.75
CA GLN A 213 37.25 -7.62 -18.67
C GLN A 213 36.32 -7.80 -17.45
N GLU A 214 35.46 -6.82 -17.14
CA GLU A 214 34.47 -6.96 -16.09
C GLU A 214 33.20 -7.67 -16.57
N LEU A 215 32.94 -7.68 -17.88
CA LEU A 215 31.63 -7.99 -18.44
C LEU A 215 31.24 -9.47 -18.23
N GLY A 216 32.20 -10.40 -18.37
CA GLY A 216 31.98 -11.83 -18.10
C GLY A 216 31.58 -12.18 -16.66
N GLY A 217 31.73 -11.24 -15.70
CA GLY A 217 31.24 -11.38 -14.33
C GLY A 217 29.86 -10.76 -14.08
N LYS A 218 29.13 -10.35 -15.14
CA LYS A 218 27.86 -9.62 -15.05
C LYS A 218 26.74 -10.36 -15.77
N THR A 219 25.51 -10.09 -15.33
CA THR A 219 24.28 -10.61 -15.93
C THR A 219 23.39 -9.45 -16.34
N LEU A 220 23.04 -9.36 -17.62
CA LEU A 220 22.05 -8.42 -18.11
C LEU A 220 20.65 -8.90 -17.69
N VAL A 221 19.84 -8.01 -17.15
CA VAL A 221 18.46 -8.28 -16.77
C VAL A 221 17.54 -7.30 -17.49
N MET A 222 16.56 -7.85 -18.20
CA MET A 222 15.53 -7.13 -18.93
C MET A 222 14.18 -7.56 -18.36
N ALA A 223 13.63 -6.76 -17.45
CA ALA A 223 12.41 -7.06 -16.71
C ALA A 223 11.24 -6.21 -17.24
N ILE A 224 10.17 -6.86 -17.69
CA ILE A 224 8.97 -6.19 -18.21
C ILE A 224 7.99 -5.95 -17.06
N TYR A 225 7.50 -4.72 -16.95
CA TYR A 225 6.51 -4.28 -15.97
C TYR A 225 5.27 -3.74 -16.68
N ASP A 226 4.10 -3.89 -16.05
CA ASP A 226 2.88 -3.21 -16.43
C ASP A 226 2.78 -1.85 -15.71
N PHE A 227 2.58 -0.76 -16.45
CA PHE A 227 2.47 0.58 -15.87
C PHE A 227 1.06 0.82 -15.31
N ASP A 228 0.94 0.85 -13.98
CA ASP A 228 -0.35 0.98 -13.29
C ASP A 228 -0.48 2.30 -12.52
N ARG A 229 -1.28 3.22 -13.07
CA ARG A 229 -1.34 4.66 -12.73
C ARG A 229 -1.69 4.99 -11.27
N PHE A 230 -2.34 4.08 -10.55
CA PHE A 230 -2.88 4.31 -9.21
C PHE A 230 -2.50 3.18 -8.22
N SER A 231 -1.38 2.52 -8.47
CA SER A 231 -1.05 1.20 -7.92
C SER A 231 0.48 0.97 -7.93
N LYS A 232 0.94 -0.20 -7.47
CA LYS A 232 2.33 -0.64 -7.76
C LYS A 232 2.33 -1.32 -9.12
N HIS A 233 3.27 -0.95 -9.99
CA HIS A 233 3.50 -1.62 -11.26
C HIS A 233 3.77 -3.11 -11.02
N ASP A 234 2.96 -4.00 -11.60
CA ASP A 234 3.18 -5.45 -11.51
C ASP A 234 4.28 -5.86 -12.51
N ILE A 235 5.13 -6.80 -12.11
CA ILE A 235 6.11 -7.42 -13.01
C ILE A 235 5.39 -8.48 -13.85
N ILE A 236 5.58 -8.43 -15.17
CA ILE A 236 5.06 -9.41 -16.13
C ILE A 236 6.01 -10.60 -16.19
N GLY A 237 7.31 -10.35 -16.34
CA GLY A 237 8.36 -11.36 -16.40
C GLY A 237 9.73 -10.74 -16.62
N GLU A 238 10.79 -11.54 -16.58
CA GLU A 238 12.16 -11.08 -16.85
C GLU A 238 12.96 -12.05 -17.72
N VAL A 239 13.91 -11.50 -18.47
CA VAL A 239 14.98 -12.24 -19.15
C VAL A 239 16.29 -11.93 -18.45
N LYS A 240 16.97 -12.97 -17.96
CA LYS A 240 18.32 -12.90 -17.37
C LYS A 240 19.32 -13.50 -18.38
N VAL A 241 20.24 -12.70 -18.90
CA VAL A 241 21.28 -13.11 -19.85
C VAL A 241 22.66 -13.00 -19.18
N PRO A 242 23.30 -14.13 -18.81
CA PRO A 242 24.69 -14.13 -18.35
C PRO A 242 25.62 -13.69 -19.48
N MET A 243 26.45 -12.67 -19.26
CA MET A 243 27.28 -12.11 -20.35
C MET A 243 28.48 -13.01 -20.70
N ASN A 244 28.75 -14.05 -19.90
CA ASN A 244 29.73 -15.10 -20.20
C ASN A 244 29.22 -16.18 -21.18
N THR A 245 27.92 -16.22 -21.48
CA THR A 245 27.33 -17.16 -22.47
C THR A 245 26.99 -16.50 -23.81
N VAL A 246 27.44 -15.26 -24.03
CA VAL A 246 27.12 -14.45 -25.22
C VAL A 246 28.40 -14.15 -25.99
N ASP A 247 28.46 -14.56 -27.27
CA ASP A 247 29.58 -14.19 -28.15
C ASP A 247 29.37 -12.77 -28.69
N LEU A 248 29.96 -11.80 -27.99
CA LEU A 248 29.90 -10.38 -28.34
C LEU A 248 30.87 -10.01 -29.50
N GLY A 249 31.40 -10.98 -30.25
CA GLY A 249 32.19 -10.75 -31.46
C GLY A 249 31.37 -10.22 -32.65
N GLN A 250 30.04 -10.33 -32.61
CA GLN A 250 29.11 -9.74 -33.59
C GLN A 250 27.83 -9.23 -32.88
N PRO A 251 27.07 -8.31 -33.49
CA PRO A 251 25.74 -7.94 -33.00
C PRO A 251 24.81 -9.16 -33.01
N ILE A 252 24.34 -9.56 -31.84
CA ILE A 252 23.34 -10.62 -31.65
C ILE A 252 21.96 -10.00 -31.63
N GLU A 253 20.99 -10.64 -32.26
CA GLU A 253 19.56 -10.36 -32.11
C GLU A 253 18.82 -11.69 -31.89
N GLU A 254 18.11 -11.81 -30.77
CA GLU A 254 17.42 -13.05 -30.41
C GLU A 254 16.08 -12.81 -29.68
N TRP A 255 15.24 -13.85 -29.69
CA TRP A 255 14.04 -13.94 -28.88
C TRP A 255 14.30 -14.82 -27.66
N ARG A 256 13.88 -14.38 -26.48
CA ARG A 256 13.85 -15.18 -25.25
C ARG A 256 12.45 -15.21 -24.65
N ASP A 257 12.06 -16.38 -24.15
CA ASP A 257 10.88 -16.53 -23.32
C ASP A 257 11.04 -15.79 -21.98
N LEU A 258 9.96 -15.18 -21.50
CA LEU A 258 9.95 -14.46 -20.24
C LEU A 258 9.80 -15.43 -19.07
N GLN A 259 10.74 -15.36 -18.13
CA GLN A 259 10.69 -16.14 -16.90
C GLN A 259 9.86 -15.41 -15.84
N SER A 260 9.30 -16.14 -14.88
CA SER A 260 8.53 -15.54 -13.79
C SER A 260 9.45 -14.69 -12.93
N GLY A 261 9.31 -13.37 -13.07
CA GLY A 261 10.25 -12.43 -12.49
C GLY A 261 10.16 -12.39 -10.97
N GLU A 262 11.32 -12.36 -10.31
CA GLU A 262 11.38 -12.10 -8.88
C GLU A 262 10.76 -10.72 -8.61
N LYS A 263 9.53 -10.69 -8.09
CA LYS A 263 8.83 -9.46 -7.71
C LYS A 263 9.76 -8.65 -6.81
N GLU A 264 10.24 -7.49 -7.30
CA GLU A 264 11.26 -6.65 -6.64
C GLU A 264 11.04 -6.67 -5.12
N GLU A 265 11.94 -7.36 -4.40
CA GLU A 265 11.84 -7.52 -2.94
C GLU A 265 11.57 -6.14 -2.35
N PRO A 266 10.48 -5.95 -1.56
CA PRO A 266 10.18 -4.64 -0.99
C PRO A 266 11.39 -4.18 -0.21
N GLU A 267 11.92 -3.00 -0.54
CA GLU A 267 13.22 -2.52 -0.06
C GLU A 267 13.33 -2.74 1.45
N LYS A 268 14.27 -3.58 1.87
CA LYS A 268 14.37 -4.02 3.27
C LYS A 268 14.71 -2.81 4.15
N LEU A 269 13.67 -2.24 4.78
CA LEU A 269 13.75 -1.05 5.63
C LEU A 269 14.49 -1.30 6.95
N GLY A 270 14.73 -2.57 7.27
CA GLY A 270 15.38 -3.07 8.48
C GLY A 270 14.41 -3.82 9.40
N ASP A 271 14.96 -4.40 10.46
CA ASP A 271 14.18 -5.05 11.52
C ASP A 271 14.36 -4.31 12.86
N ILE A 272 13.33 -4.29 13.70
CA ILE A 272 13.38 -3.77 15.06
C ILE A 272 13.06 -4.85 16.09
N CYS A 273 13.87 -4.94 17.14
CA CYS A 273 13.63 -5.79 18.30
C CYS A 273 12.95 -4.98 19.41
N ILE A 274 11.76 -5.41 19.82
CA ILE A 274 11.00 -4.77 20.91
C ILE A 274 10.63 -5.81 21.96
N SER A 275 10.55 -5.38 23.22
CA SER A 275 10.03 -6.20 24.33
C SER A 275 8.73 -5.61 24.85
N LEU A 276 7.68 -6.43 24.86
CA LEU A 276 6.35 -6.09 25.38
C LEU A 276 6.10 -6.80 26.71
N ARG A 277 5.56 -6.08 27.70
CA ARG A 277 5.21 -6.61 29.02
C ARG A 277 3.94 -5.95 29.54
N TYR A 278 2.89 -6.74 29.79
CA TYR A 278 1.66 -6.24 30.40
C TYR A 278 1.47 -6.75 31.84
N VAL A 279 0.93 -5.90 32.72
CA VAL A 279 0.57 -6.22 34.11
C VAL A 279 -0.89 -5.84 34.34
N PRO A 280 -1.85 -6.80 34.25
CA PRO A 280 -3.28 -6.50 34.35
C PRO A 280 -3.67 -5.80 35.66
N THR A 281 -3.19 -6.30 36.81
CA THR A 281 -3.51 -5.79 38.16
C THR A 281 -3.12 -4.32 38.38
N ALA A 282 -2.18 -3.79 37.59
CA ALA A 282 -1.71 -2.41 37.67
C ALA A 282 -2.06 -1.60 36.41
N GLY A 283 -2.84 -2.18 35.48
CA GLY A 283 -3.14 -1.59 34.17
C GLY A 283 -1.89 -1.10 33.43
N LYS A 284 -0.75 -1.79 33.55
CA LYS A 284 0.55 -1.24 33.12
C LYS A 284 1.12 -2.01 31.93
N LEU A 285 1.17 -1.34 30.78
CA LEU A 285 1.92 -1.78 29.61
C LEU A 285 3.32 -1.15 29.63
N THR A 286 4.36 -1.97 29.51
CA THR A 286 5.73 -1.53 29.25
C THR A 286 6.18 -2.00 27.87
N VAL A 287 6.65 -1.05 27.06
CA VAL A 287 7.25 -1.26 25.75
C VAL A 287 8.72 -0.88 25.88
N CYS A 288 9.62 -1.84 25.71
CA CYS A 288 11.05 -1.58 25.63
C CYS A 288 11.50 -1.67 24.18
N ILE A 289 12.21 -0.64 23.71
CA ILE A 289 12.91 -0.65 22.44
C ILE A 289 14.32 -1.16 22.72
N LEU A 290 14.64 -2.36 22.24
CA LEU A 290 15.92 -3.01 22.51
C LEU A 290 16.95 -2.50 21.50
N GLU A 291 16.76 -2.82 20.23
CA GLU A 291 17.68 -2.49 19.14
C GLU A 291 16.97 -2.55 17.79
N ALA A 292 17.62 -2.06 16.73
CA ALA A 292 17.24 -2.33 15.35
C ALA A 292 18.47 -2.74 14.54
N LYS A 293 18.27 -3.39 13.39
CA LYS A 293 19.33 -3.85 12.49
C LYS A 293 18.97 -3.64 11.03
N ASN A 294 19.99 -3.57 10.17
CA ASN A 294 19.88 -3.47 8.72
C ASN A 294 18.95 -2.32 8.26
N LEU A 295 18.92 -1.21 9.00
CA LEU A 295 18.06 -0.07 8.66
C LEU A 295 18.39 0.51 7.28
N LYS A 296 17.37 0.94 6.53
CA LYS A 296 17.58 1.69 5.29
C LYS A 296 18.33 3.00 5.57
N LYS A 297 19.38 3.23 4.80
CA LYS A 297 20.19 4.45 4.80
C LYS A 297 19.42 5.58 4.08
N MET A 298 19.13 6.67 4.79
CA MET A 298 18.52 7.88 4.18
C MET A 298 19.59 8.91 3.80
N ASP A 299 20.59 9.09 4.67
CA ASP A 299 21.61 10.14 4.59
C ASP A 299 22.45 10.12 3.29
N VAL A 300 22.47 11.24 2.55
CA VAL A 300 23.25 11.40 1.31
C VAL A 300 24.73 11.58 1.62
N GLY A 301 25.40 10.45 1.88
CA GLY A 301 26.84 10.38 2.18
C GLY A 301 27.17 9.92 3.61
N GLY A 302 26.17 9.87 4.51
CA GLY A 302 26.30 9.36 5.88
C GLY A 302 25.68 7.96 6.07
N LEU A 303 25.81 7.40 7.27
CA LEU A 303 24.82 6.43 7.77
C LEU A 303 23.77 7.23 8.54
N SER A 304 22.56 6.71 8.67
CA SER A 304 21.46 7.33 9.42
C SER A 304 21.81 7.67 10.87
N ASP A 305 21.15 8.68 11.43
CA ASP A 305 21.08 9.03 12.86
C ASP A 305 19.72 8.52 13.46
N PRO A 306 19.45 7.20 13.55
CA PRO A 306 18.11 6.68 13.86
C PRO A 306 17.63 6.94 15.30
N TYR A 307 16.31 7.13 15.41
CA TYR A 307 15.57 7.14 16.67
C TYR A 307 14.14 6.63 16.49
N VAL A 308 13.51 6.18 17.59
CA VAL A 308 12.19 5.54 17.56
C VAL A 308 11.14 6.42 18.24
N LYS A 309 10.01 6.64 17.57
CA LYS A 309 8.79 7.24 18.14
C LYS A 309 7.78 6.14 18.44
N ILE A 310 7.22 6.16 19.64
CA ILE A 310 6.11 5.28 20.06
C ILE A 310 4.86 6.15 20.22
N HIS A 311 3.80 5.79 19.51
CA HIS A 311 2.47 6.38 19.67
C HIS A 311 1.49 5.30 20.17
N LEU A 312 0.92 5.52 21.34
CA LEU A 312 -0.24 4.75 21.81
C LEU A 312 -1.50 5.36 21.19
N LEU A 313 -2.24 4.57 20.41
CA LEU A 313 -3.52 4.92 19.82
C LEU A 313 -4.65 4.15 20.51
N GLN A 314 -5.84 4.74 20.55
CA GLN A 314 -7.07 4.12 21.01
C GLN A 314 -8.22 4.64 20.15
N ASN A 315 -9.03 3.73 19.58
CA ASN A 315 -10.10 4.08 18.64
C ASN A 315 -9.62 5.06 17.53
N GLY A 316 -8.43 4.82 16.96
CA GLY A 316 -7.77 5.67 15.96
C GLY A 316 -7.13 6.97 16.49
N LYS A 317 -7.53 7.48 17.66
CA LYS A 317 -7.00 8.72 18.25
C LYS A 317 -5.66 8.47 18.94
N ARG A 318 -4.69 9.38 18.77
CA ARG A 318 -3.36 9.32 19.41
C ARG A 318 -3.48 9.80 20.87
N LEU A 319 -3.21 8.93 21.83
CA LEU A 319 -3.43 9.17 23.27
C LEU A 319 -2.15 9.60 24.02
N LYS A 320 -1.05 8.85 23.85
CA LYS A 320 0.25 9.14 24.49
C LYS A 320 1.38 8.95 23.46
N LYS A 321 2.41 9.81 23.52
CA LYS A 321 3.58 9.78 22.64
C LYS A 321 4.87 9.73 23.47
N LYS A 322 5.82 8.88 23.09
CA LYS A 322 7.18 8.80 23.66
C LYS A 322 8.21 8.66 22.52
N LYS A 323 9.48 8.93 22.81
CA LYS A 323 10.60 8.80 21.86
C LYS A 323 11.85 8.30 22.58
N THR A 324 12.75 7.64 21.84
CA THR A 324 14.08 7.27 22.33
C THR A 324 15.07 8.43 22.29
N THR A 325 16.28 8.20 22.79
CA THR A 325 17.49 8.91 22.36
C THR A 325 17.77 8.70 20.87
N VAL A 326 18.57 9.59 20.28
CA VAL A 326 19.07 9.48 18.90
C VAL A 326 20.42 8.79 18.90
N LYS A 327 20.58 7.73 18.12
CA LYS A 327 21.87 7.04 17.92
C LYS A 327 22.45 7.55 16.61
N LYS A 328 23.70 8.02 16.61
CA LYS A 328 24.29 8.70 15.44
C LYS A 328 25.05 7.73 14.54
N LYS A 329 24.97 7.96 13.23
CA LYS A 329 25.70 7.25 12.15
C LYS A 329 25.73 5.74 12.32
N THR A 330 24.56 5.12 12.41
CA THR A 330 24.42 3.66 12.51
C THR A 330 23.16 3.13 11.83
N LEU A 331 23.27 1.98 11.15
CA LEU A 331 22.14 1.21 10.64
C LEU A 331 21.75 0.05 11.58
N ASN A 332 22.49 -0.12 12.68
CA ASN A 332 22.28 -1.14 13.72
C ASN A 332 22.27 -0.46 15.12
N PRO A 333 21.26 0.37 15.45
CA PRO A 333 21.21 1.11 16.71
C PRO A 333 20.77 0.24 17.91
N TYR A 334 21.58 0.24 18.96
CA TYR A 334 21.20 -0.30 20.28
C TYR A 334 20.61 0.81 21.17
N PHE A 335 19.37 0.59 21.65
CA PHE A 335 18.61 1.55 22.48
C PHE A 335 18.56 1.12 23.93
N ASN A 336 17.95 -0.05 24.21
CA ASN A 336 17.55 -0.56 25.52
C ASN A 336 16.76 0.46 26.38
N GLU A 337 15.78 1.13 25.76
CA GLU A 337 14.98 2.19 26.39
C GLU A 337 13.57 1.68 26.71
N SER A 338 13.14 1.79 27.98
CA SER A 338 11.86 1.27 28.47
C SER A 338 10.81 2.37 28.71
N PHE A 339 9.62 2.16 28.17
CA PHE A 339 8.52 3.13 28.18
C PHE A 339 7.24 2.52 28.75
N SER A 340 6.73 3.07 29.85
CA SER A 340 5.46 2.64 30.46
C SER A 340 4.26 3.50 30.05
N PHE A 341 3.10 2.85 29.94
CA PHE A 341 1.78 3.45 29.68
C PHE A 341 0.74 2.82 30.64
N GLU A 342 -0.11 3.62 31.28
CA GLU A 342 -1.33 3.11 31.92
C GLU A 342 -2.41 2.85 30.87
N ILE A 343 -2.94 1.62 30.86
CA ILE A 343 -4.00 1.09 30.01
C ILE A 343 -4.77 0.04 30.84
N PRO A 344 -6.04 0.29 31.25
CA PRO A 344 -6.88 -0.70 31.93
C PRO A 344 -7.10 -1.97 31.08
N PHE A 345 -7.36 -3.11 31.72
CA PHE A 345 -7.47 -4.40 31.02
C PHE A 345 -8.66 -4.43 30.04
N GLU A 346 -9.75 -3.76 30.38
CA GLU A 346 -10.97 -3.58 29.59
C GLU A 346 -10.73 -2.77 28.30
N GLN A 347 -9.54 -2.14 28.21
CA GLN A 347 -9.09 -1.30 27.12
C GLN A 347 -7.91 -1.92 26.34
N ILE A 348 -7.25 -2.97 26.83
CA ILE A 348 -6.03 -3.53 26.20
C ILE A 348 -6.30 -4.15 24.82
N GLN A 349 -7.54 -4.57 24.55
CA GLN A 349 -7.98 -5.05 23.23
C GLN A 349 -8.39 -3.90 22.27
N LYS A 350 -8.47 -2.65 22.75
CA LYS A 350 -8.93 -1.47 21.99
C LYS A 350 -7.81 -0.47 21.67
N VAL A 351 -6.59 -0.78 22.08
CA VAL A 351 -5.39 0.04 21.84
C VAL A 351 -4.54 -0.52 20.71
N GLN A 352 -3.74 0.36 20.12
CA GLN A 352 -2.71 0.03 19.14
C GLN A 352 -1.41 0.74 19.55
N VAL A 353 -0.31 0.01 19.60
CA VAL A 353 1.02 0.59 19.80
C VAL A 353 1.69 0.71 18.44
N VAL A 354 1.80 1.93 17.94
CA VAL A 354 2.44 2.25 16.67
C VAL A 354 3.88 2.66 16.94
N ILE A 355 4.83 1.96 16.33
CA ILE A 355 6.26 2.18 16.52
C ILE A 355 6.83 2.60 15.17
N THR A 356 7.55 3.71 15.15
CA THR A 356 8.09 4.32 13.92
C THR A 356 9.56 4.59 14.13
N VAL A 357 10.41 4.04 13.26
CA VAL A 357 11.84 4.34 13.21
C VAL A 357 12.02 5.50 12.23
N LEU A 358 12.72 6.53 12.65
CA LEU A 358 12.99 7.72 11.84
C LEU A 358 14.47 8.06 11.85
N ASP A 359 14.91 8.73 10.80
CA ASP A 359 16.19 9.39 10.74
C ASP A 359 16.12 10.77 11.41
N TYR A 360 17.25 11.28 11.90
CA TYR A 360 17.35 12.58 12.55
C TYR A 360 18.16 13.58 11.71
N ASP A 361 17.47 14.25 10.79
CA ASP A 361 18.05 15.36 10.03
C ASP A 361 18.32 16.58 10.92
N LYS A 362 19.57 17.03 10.96
CA LYS A 362 19.95 18.32 11.60
C LYS A 362 19.44 19.54 10.82
N LEU A 363 19.28 19.38 9.51
CA LEU A 363 18.92 20.44 8.55
C LEU A 363 17.85 19.92 7.58
N GLY A 364 16.72 19.46 8.13
CA GLY A 364 15.66 18.85 7.33
C GLY A 364 14.44 18.43 8.16
N LYS A 365 13.59 17.62 7.55
CA LYS A 365 12.34 17.12 8.14
C LYS A 365 12.42 15.59 8.34
N ASN A 366 13.12 15.19 9.41
CA ASN A 366 13.09 13.86 10.06
C ASN A 366 12.29 12.79 9.29
N GLU A 367 12.94 12.09 8.37
CA GLU A 367 12.28 11.10 7.51
C GLU A 367 11.94 9.80 8.26
N ALA A 368 10.90 9.09 7.82
CA ALA A 368 10.52 7.80 8.39
C ALA A 368 11.21 6.66 7.65
N ILE A 369 12.15 5.98 8.31
CA ILE A 369 12.85 4.80 7.78
C ILE A 369 11.86 3.64 7.63
N GLY A 370 10.98 3.46 8.61
CA GLY A 370 9.96 2.40 8.57
C GLY A 370 9.12 2.31 9.84
N LYS A 371 8.09 1.46 9.79
CA LYS A 371 6.99 1.50 10.75
C LYS A 371 6.39 0.11 10.99
N ILE A 372 5.85 -0.10 12.19
CA ILE A 372 5.04 -1.27 12.57
C ILE A 372 3.92 -0.85 13.53
N PHE A 373 2.92 -1.71 13.71
CA PHE A 373 1.94 -1.55 14.78
C PHE A 373 1.50 -2.90 15.34
N THR A 374 1.24 -2.93 16.65
CA THR A 374 0.79 -4.12 17.39
C THR A 374 -0.42 -3.77 18.25
N GLY A 375 -1.25 -4.75 18.60
CA GLY A 375 -2.55 -4.56 19.24
C GLY A 375 -3.73 -4.72 18.28
N LEU A 376 -4.79 -3.92 18.46
CA LEU A 376 -6.02 -4.03 17.67
C LEU A 376 -5.75 -3.98 16.16
N ASN A 377 -6.34 -4.91 15.41
CA ASN A 377 -6.21 -5.07 13.95
C ASN A 377 -4.78 -5.30 13.43
N SER A 378 -3.80 -5.60 14.29
CA SER A 378 -2.51 -6.13 13.83
C SER A 378 -2.68 -7.54 13.26
N THR A 379 -1.73 -7.97 12.42
CA THR A 379 -1.73 -9.28 11.75
C THR A 379 -0.37 -9.95 11.91
N GLY A 380 -0.27 -11.24 11.58
CA GLY A 380 0.99 -11.98 11.53
C GLY A 380 1.86 -11.87 12.80
N THR A 381 3.13 -11.51 12.60
CA THR A 381 4.16 -11.39 13.64
C THR A 381 3.78 -10.40 14.74
N GLU A 382 3.22 -9.25 14.37
CA GLU A 382 2.81 -8.20 15.30
C GLU A 382 1.61 -8.60 16.19
N LEU A 383 0.68 -9.40 15.64
CA LEU A 383 -0.47 -9.96 16.37
C LEU A 383 -0.06 -11.10 17.29
N ARG A 384 0.86 -11.96 16.83
CA ARG A 384 1.44 -13.02 17.66
C ARG A 384 2.12 -12.41 18.89
N HIS A 385 2.94 -11.38 18.71
CA HIS A 385 3.63 -10.74 19.83
C HIS A 385 2.68 -10.15 20.88
N TRP A 386 1.57 -9.55 20.43
CA TRP A 386 0.53 -9.04 21.32
C TRP A 386 -0.17 -10.16 22.08
N SER A 387 -0.49 -11.26 21.40
CA SER A 387 -1.10 -12.45 21.99
C SER A 387 -0.17 -13.09 23.03
N ASP A 388 1.10 -13.28 22.69
CA ASP A 388 2.11 -13.89 23.56
C ASP A 388 2.37 -13.02 24.81
N MET A 389 2.35 -11.68 24.68
CA MET A 389 2.39 -10.74 25.81
C MET A 389 1.16 -10.88 26.74
N LEU A 390 -0.04 -11.01 26.19
CA LEU A 390 -1.28 -11.15 26.97
C LEU A 390 -1.37 -12.52 27.66
N ALA A 391 -0.91 -13.58 26.99
CA ALA A 391 -0.86 -14.94 27.54
C ALA A 391 0.21 -15.11 28.64
N ASN A 392 1.25 -14.27 28.67
CA ASN A 392 2.33 -14.31 29.64
C ASN A 392 2.34 -13.06 30.58
N PRO A 393 1.28 -12.83 31.38
CA PRO A 393 1.17 -11.63 32.19
C PRO A 393 2.32 -11.51 33.19
N ARG A 394 2.85 -10.30 33.35
CA ARG A 394 4.03 -9.93 34.15
C ARG A 394 5.38 -10.43 33.61
N ARG A 395 5.46 -11.17 32.49
CA ARG A 395 6.73 -11.48 31.80
C ARG A 395 6.98 -10.52 30.64
N PRO A 396 8.23 -10.08 30.40
CA PRO A 396 8.59 -9.44 29.13
C PRO A 396 8.76 -10.49 28.04
N ILE A 397 8.13 -10.28 26.89
CA ILE A 397 8.33 -11.08 25.67
C ILE A 397 9.08 -10.19 24.67
N ALA A 398 10.29 -10.59 24.26
CA ALA A 398 11.08 -9.90 23.25
C ALA A 398 10.90 -10.55 21.88
N GLN A 399 10.72 -9.74 20.83
CA GLN A 399 10.48 -10.25 19.47
C GLN A 399 10.97 -9.25 18.41
N TRP A 400 11.47 -9.80 17.30
CA TRP A 400 11.85 -9.05 16.10
C TRP A 400 10.65 -8.83 15.18
N HIS A 401 10.60 -7.65 14.56
CA HIS A 401 9.59 -7.24 13.59
C HIS A 401 10.24 -6.52 12.42
N SER A 402 9.97 -6.93 11.19
CA SER A 402 10.44 -6.24 9.99
C SER A 402 9.66 -4.96 9.75
N LEU A 403 10.35 -3.87 9.46
CA LEU A 403 9.77 -2.55 9.25
C LEU A 403 9.06 -2.47 7.90
N LYS A 404 7.84 -1.92 7.90
CA LYS A 404 6.99 -1.68 6.71
C LYS A 404 6.97 -0.20 6.34
N PRO A 405 6.63 0.18 5.09
CA PRO A 405 6.47 1.56 4.68
C PRO A 405 5.48 2.33 5.57
N GLU A 406 5.73 3.62 5.82
CA GLU A 406 4.86 4.44 6.67
C GLU A 406 3.42 4.51 6.12
N GLU A 407 3.26 4.54 4.80
CA GLU A 407 1.98 4.60 4.09
C GLU A 407 1.15 3.32 4.23
N GLU A 408 1.77 2.14 4.08
CA GLU A 408 1.09 0.84 4.24
C GLU A 408 0.52 0.70 5.66
N VAL A 409 1.32 1.06 6.66
CA VAL A 409 0.92 1.00 8.07
C VAL A 409 -0.14 2.05 8.40
N ASP A 410 -0.08 3.27 7.86
CA ASP A 410 -1.12 4.28 8.12
C ASP A 410 -2.42 4.05 7.33
N ALA A 411 -2.36 3.34 6.20
CA ALA A 411 -3.53 2.77 5.53
C ALA A 411 -4.17 1.64 6.37
N ALA A 412 -3.37 0.71 6.92
CA ALA A 412 -3.85 -0.34 7.81
C ALA A 412 -4.44 0.21 9.13
N LEU A 413 -3.90 1.32 9.63
CA LEU A 413 -4.43 2.07 10.77
C LEU A 413 -5.61 2.99 10.41
N GLY A 414 -6.04 3.02 9.14
CA GLY A 414 -7.24 3.73 8.68
C GLY A 414 -7.16 5.26 8.70
N LYS A 415 -5.96 5.85 8.60
CA LYS A 415 -5.75 7.30 8.73
C LYS A 415 -6.00 8.12 7.45
N ASN A 416 -6.22 7.46 6.33
CA ASN A 416 -6.50 8.12 5.04
C ASN A 416 -8.03 8.26 4.83
N LYS A 417 -8.70 8.97 5.74
CA LYS A 417 -10.11 9.36 5.70
C LYS A 417 -10.35 10.66 6.46
#